data_AF-A0A957PKN0-F1
#
_entry.id   AF-A0A957PKN0-F1
#
_cell.length_a   1.000
_cell.length_b   1.000
_cell.length_c   1.000
_cell.angle_alpha   90.00
_cell.angle_beta   90.00
_cell.angle_gamma   90.00
#
_symmetry.space_group_name_H-M   'P 1'
#
loop_
_entity.id
_entity.type
_entity.pdbx_description
1 polymer ?
#
loop_
_entity_poly.entity_id
_entity_poly.type
_entity_poly.pdbx_seq_one_letter_code
_entity_poly.pdbx_strand_id
1 'polypeptide(L)'
;MSTAIVTIPNIEIRLTVAQLITAAQQLEPQERAELVRALADTELDAELAQLIDKLYSQPPIDHISDGDILAEIQAVRLQSV
;
A
#
# COMPACT_ATOMS: atom_id res chain seq x y z
N MET A 1 7.69 -14.13 -48.44
CA MET A 1 6.63 -13.84 -47.46
C MET A 1 6.95 -12.47 -46.88
N SER A 2 6.17 -11.44 -47.24
CA SER A 2 6.44 -10.06 -46.81
C SER A 2 5.67 -9.79 -45.53
N THR A 3 6.37 -9.44 -44.45
CA THR A 3 5.78 -9.15 -43.14
C THR A 3 5.44 -7.67 -43.07
N ALA A 4 4.15 -7.34 -42.92
CA ALA A 4 3.71 -5.96 -42.68
C ALA A 4 3.45 -5.78 -41.19
N ILE A 5 4.05 -4.76 -40.58
CA ILE A 5 3.77 -4.37 -39.20
C ILE A 5 2.51 -3.50 -39.24
N VAL A 6 1.43 -3.98 -38.61
CA VAL A 6 0.19 -3.24 -38.43
C VAL A 6 0.17 -2.68 -37.01
N THR A 7 0.28 -1.36 -36.88
CA THR A 7 0.17 -0.68 -35.59
C THR A 7 -1.28 -0.22 -35.39
N ILE A 8 -1.98 -0.77 -34.40
CA ILE A 8 -3.35 -0.37 -34.06
C ILE A 8 -3.30 0.56 -32.84
N PRO A 9 -3.58 1.87 -33.00
CA PRO A 9 -3.65 2.79 -31.87
C PRO A 9 -4.96 2.62 -31.07
N ASN A 10 -4.89 2.78 -29.74
CA ASN A 10 -6.03 2.77 -28.81
C ASN A 10 -6.89 1.50 -28.79
N ILE A 11 -6.26 0.35 -28.56
CA ILE A 11 -6.98 -0.87 -28.17
C ILE A 11 -7.23 -0.84 -26.66
N GLU A 12 -8.50 -0.73 -26.25
CA GLU A 12 -8.93 -1.03 -24.88
C GLU A 12 -9.29 -2.52 -24.79
N ILE A 13 -8.43 -3.32 -24.17
CA ILE A 13 -8.74 -4.72 -23.86
C ILE A 13 -9.36 -4.76 -22.48
N ARG A 14 -10.63 -5.16 -22.40
CA ARG A 14 -11.27 -5.53 -21.14
C ARG A 14 -10.85 -6.95 -20.76
N LEU A 15 -9.85 -7.05 -19.91
CA LEU A 15 -9.45 -8.31 -19.30
C LEU A 15 -10.29 -8.58 -18.06
N THR A 16 -10.83 -9.79 -17.97
CA THR A 16 -11.32 -10.31 -16.70
C THR A 16 -10.14 -10.71 -15.81
N VAL A 17 -10.34 -10.72 -14.49
CA VAL A 17 -9.32 -11.15 -13.53
C VAL A 17 -8.84 -12.57 -13.83
N ALA A 18 -9.76 -13.47 -14.21
CA ALA A 18 -9.41 -14.84 -14.59
C ALA A 18 -8.45 -14.89 -15.79
N GLN A 19 -8.69 -14.08 -16.83
CA GLN A 19 -7.82 -14.02 -18.00
C GLN A 19 -6.46 -13.40 -17.67
N LEU A 20 -6.40 -12.42 -16.77
CA LEU A 20 -5.14 -11.86 -16.27
C LEU A 20 -4.34 -12.92 -15.53
N ILE A 21 -4.97 -13.71 -14.66
CA ILE A 21 -4.32 -14.82 -13.94
C ILE A 21 -3.79 -15.86 -14.92
N THR A 22 -4.59 -16.27 -15.92
CA THR A 22 -4.14 -17.23 -16.92
C THR A 22 -2.95 -16.69 -17.73
N ALA A 23 -2.96 -15.41 -18.10
CA ALA A 23 -1.82 -14.79 -18.78
C ALA A 23 -0.57 -14.75 -17.88
N ALA A 24 -0.74 -14.40 -16.60
CA ALA A 24 0.35 -14.38 -15.61
C ALA A 24 0.97 -15.76 -15.37
N GLN A 25 0.20 -16.84 -15.49
CA GLN A 25 0.70 -18.21 -15.40
C GLN A 25 1.58 -18.61 -16.58
N GLN A 26 1.36 -18.01 -17.75
CA GLN A 26 2.14 -18.26 -18.97
C GLN A 26 3.44 -17.45 -19.03
N LEU A 27 3.67 -16.52 -18.11
CA LEU A 27 4.90 -15.75 -18.01
C LEU A 27 6.08 -16.62 -17.58
N GLU A 28 7.27 -16.24 -18.04
CA GLU A 28 8.52 -16.82 -17.56
C GLU A 28 8.72 -16.52 -16.06
N PRO A 29 9.51 -17.34 -15.33
CA PRO A 29 9.68 -17.19 -13.89
C PRO A 29 10.11 -15.78 -13.44
N GLN A 30 10.96 -15.12 -14.23
CA GLN A 30 11.45 -13.78 -13.94
C GLN A 30 10.36 -12.71 -14.13
N GLU A 31 9.65 -12.75 -15.25
CA GLU A 31 8.54 -11.83 -15.55
C GLU A 31 7.38 -11.99 -14.56
N ARG A 32 7.11 -13.23 -14.14
CA ARG A 32 6.13 -13.51 -13.09
C ARG A 32 6.55 -12.94 -11.73
N ALA A 33 7.84 -12.99 -11.39
CA ALA A 33 8.34 -12.39 -10.15
C ALA A 33 8.22 -10.85 -10.17
N GLU A 34 8.50 -10.22 -11.32
CA GLU A 34 8.32 -8.79 -11.52
C GLU A 34 6.83 -8.38 -11.40
N LEU A 35 5.92 -9.15 -12.00
CA LEU A 35 4.49 -8.93 -11.89
C LEU A 35 3.99 -9.03 -10.43
N VAL A 36 4.41 -10.06 -9.69
CA VAL A 36 4.04 -10.23 -8.28
C VAL A 36 4.55 -9.06 -7.44
N ARG A 37 5.79 -8.61 -7.69
CA ARG A 37 6.37 -7.46 -6.97
C ARG A 37 5.60 -6.17 -7.24
N ALA A 38 5.28 -5.89 -8.50
CA ALA A 38 4.50 -4.71 -8.87
C ALA A 38 3.11 -4.70 -8.23
N LEU A 39 2.44 -5.86 -8.15
CA LEU A 39 1.14 -5.99 -7.47
C LEU A 39 1.27 -5.73 -5.97
N ALA A 40 2.30 -6.30 -5.32
CA ALA A 40 2.54 -6.10 -3.89
C ALA A 40 2.90 -4.65 -3.54
N ASP A 41 3.74 -4.00 -4.34
CA ASP A 41 4.11 -2.59 -4.14
C ASP A 41 2.87 -1.68 -4.25
N THR A 42 1.95 -1.98 -5.17
CA THR A 42 0.70 -1.22 -5.33
C THR A 42 -0.26 -1.38 -4.14
N GLU A 43 -0.35 -2.58 -3.58
CA GLU A 43 -1.16 -2.82 -2.36
C GLU A 43 -0.55 -2.12 -1.13
N LEU A 44 0.77 -2.20 -0.97
CA LEU A 44 1.49 -1.53 0.13
C LEU A 44 1.32 -0.01 0.09
N ASP A 45 1.39 0.59 -1.09
CA ASP A 45 1.16 2.04 -1.26
C ASP A 45 -0.28 2.43 -0.88
N ALA A 46 -1.27 1.59 -1.23
CA ALA A 46 -2.66 1.81 -0.86
C ALA A 46 -2.89 1.68 0.65
N GLU A 47 -2.29 0.68 1.30
CA GLU A 47 -2.34 0.50 2.75
C GLU A 47 -1.67 1.65 3.49
N LEU A 48 -0.51 2.11 3.01
CA LEU A 48 0.19 3.25 3.58
C LEU A 48 -0.63 4.54 3.43
N ALA A 49 -1.25 4.78 2.28
CA ALA A 49 -2.13 5.91 2.07
C ALA A 49 -3.34 5.89 3.02
N GLN A 50 -3.95 4.71 3.24
CA GLN A 50 -5.04 4.55 4.21
C GLN A 50 -4.58 4.78 5.65
N LEU A 51 -3.40 4.30 6.03
CA LEU A 51 -2.83 4.54 7.36
C LEU A 51 -2.57 6.02 7.60
N ILE A 52 -2.01 6.72 6.61
CA ILE A 52 -1.78 8.15 6.66
C ILE A 52 -3.10 8.91 6.85
N ASP A 53 -4.13 8.59 6.07
CA ASP A 53 -5.44 9.23 6.17
C ASP A 53 -6.09 8.96 7.55
N LYS A 54 -5.94 7.76 8.08
CA LYS A 54 -6.38 7.41 9.44
C LYS A 54 -5.65 8.21 10.52
N LEU A 55 -4.35 8.46 10.36
CA LEU A 55 -3.56 9.24 11.32
C LEU A 55 -3.93 10.72 11.26
N TYR A 56 -4.14 11.27 10.06
CA TYR A 56 -4.53 12.67 9.88
C TYR A 56 -6.00 12.94 10.22
N SER A 57 -6.86 11.92 10.21
CA SER A 57 -8.26 12.05 10.65
C SER A 57 -8.45 11.93 12.15
N GLN A 58 -7.40 11.60 12.92
CA GLN A 58 -7.48 11.63 14.37
C GLN A 58 -7.50 13.09 14.85
N PRO A 59 -8.49 13.47 15.68
CA PRO A 59 -8.50 14.80 16.28
C PRO A 59 -7.24 14.98 17.14
N PRO A 60 -6.72 16.21 17.27
CA PRO A 60 -5.69 16.51 18.26
C PRO A 60 -6.13 15.98 19.62
N ILE A 61 -5.21 15.33 20.33
CA ILE A 61 -5.48 14.88 21.70
C ILE A 61 -5.46 16.12 22.58
N ASP A 62 -6.63 16.78 22.70
CA ASP A 62 -6.85 17.95 23.55
C ASP A 62 -7.04 17.56 25.04
N HIS A 63 -6.82 16.28 25.38
CA HIS A 63 -7.21 15.69 26.66
C HIS A 63 -6.08 15.42 27.65
N ILE A 64 -4.83 15.77 27.32
CA ILE A 64 -3.74 15.71 28.30
C ILE A 64 -3.60 17.09 28.94
N SER A 65 -4.04 17.22 30.19
CA SER A 65 -3.83 18.44 30.95
C SER A 65 -2.42 18.47 31.57
N ASP A 66 -1.93 19.65 31.92
CA ASP A 66 -0.68 19.80 32.69
C ASP A 66 -0.72 19.01 34.01
N GLY A 67 -1.91 18.83 34.59
CA GLY A 67 -2.12 18.01 35.78
C GLY A 67 -1.85 16.53 35.55
N ASP A 68 -2.28 15.98 34.40
CA ASP A 68 -2.05 14.59 34.02
C ASP A 68 -0.56 14.33 33.77
N ILE A 69 0.13 15.31 33.17
CA ILE A 69 1.58 15.26 32.95
C ILE A 69 2.34 15.24 34.28
N LEU A 70 1.95 16.10 35.23
CA LEU A 70 2.59 16.17 36.55
C LEU A 70 2.35 14.90 37.37
N ALA A 71 1.16 14.31 37.29
CA ALA A 71 0.84 13.05 37.95
C ALA A 71 1.73 11.90 37.43
N GLU A 72 1.90 11.80 36.10
CA GLU A 72 2.76 10.78 35.49
C GLU A 72 4.24 10.97 35.85
N ILE A 73 4.75 12.21 35.82
CA ILE A 73 6.13 12.51 36.24
C ILE A 73 6.39 12.08 37.68
N GLN A 74 5.43 12.31 38.59
CA GLN A 74 5.54 11.87 39.97
C GLN A 74 5.51 10.34 40.08
N ALA A 75 4.62 9.67 39.35
CA ALA A 75 4.53 8.21 39.32
C ALA A 75 5.84 7.56 38.86
N VAL A 76 6.44 8.06 37.77
CA VAL A 76 7.73 7.56 37.25
C VAL A 76 8.87 7.78 38.24
N ARG A 77 8.92 8.95 38.90
CA ARG A 77 9.93 9.22 39.94
C ARG A 77 9.80 8.28 41.14
N LEU A 78 8.59 7.90 41.52
CA LEU A 78 8.35 6.97 42.62
C LEU A 78 8.70 5.51 42.26
N GLN A 79 8.57 5.13 40.99
CA GLN A 79 8.95 3.80 40.48
C GLN A 79 10.47 3.66 40.23
N SER A 80 11.19 4.77 40.14
CA SER A 80 12.64 4.80 39.91
C SER A 80 13.47 4.82 41.21
N VAL A 81 12.80 4.66 42.36
CA VAL A 81 13.38 4.52 43.71
C VAL A 81 13.33 3.05 44.12
#